data_AF-A0A7C4JL86-F1
#
_entry.id   AF-A0A7C4JL86-F1
#
_cell.length_a   1.000
_cell.length_b   1.000
_cell.length_c   1.000
_cell.angle_alpha   90.00
_cell.angle_beta   90.00
_cell.angle_gamma   90.00
#
_symmetry.space_group_name_H-M   'P 1'
#
loop_
_entity.id
_entity.type
_entity.pdbx_description
1 polymer ?
#
loop_
_entity_poly.entity_id
_entity_poly.type
_entity_poly.pdbx_seq_one_letter_code
_entity_poly.pdbx_strand_id
1 'polypeptide(L)'
;MVSIRDAQRIIREDFYERDSIRGLYATFTWFVEEVGELADAVIKMDRKSIEEEVADVFAWLLSIVNLLNIDLEEAFTKKYIKRS
;
A
#
# COMPACT_ATOMS: atom_id res chain seq x y z
N MET A 1 -7.01 2.00 -17.74
CA MET A 1 -6.92 1.14 -16.54
C MET A 1 -5.51 1.25 -16.01
N VAL A 2 -5.37 1.47 -14.71
CA VAL A 2 -4.08 1.46 -14.01
C VAL A 2 -3.86 0.04 -13.49
N SER A 3 -2.71 -0.58 -13.76
CA SER A 3 -2.35 -1.89 -13.21
C SER A 3 -1.79 -1.78 -11.78
N ILE A 4 -1.64 -2.88 -11.06
CA ILE A 4 -0.98 -2.86 -9.73
C ILE A 4 0.46 -2.39 -9.90
N ARG A 5 1.14 -2.83 -10.96
CA ARG A 5 2.49 -2.41 -11.28
C ARG A 5 2.58 -0.92 -11.60
N ASP A 6 1.60 -0.35 -12.32
CA ASP A 6 1.56 1.09 -12.58
C ASP A 6 1.38 1.89 -11.29
N ALA A 7 0.47 1.47 -10.41
CA ALA A 7 0.27 2.11 -9.11
C ALA A 7 1.54 2.03 -8.25
N GLN A 8 2.19 0.85 -8.21
CA GLN A 8 3.46 0.67 -7.49
C GLN A 8 4.55 1.61 -8.01
N ARG A 9 4.64 1.82 -9.33
CA ARG A 9 5.59 2.76 -9.94
C ARG A 9 5.31 4.20 -9.54
N ILE A 10 4.06 4.64 -9.58
CA ILE A 10 3.66 6.00 -9.19
C ILE A 10 4.09 6.26 -7.73
N ILE A 11 3.76 5.35 -6.81
CA ILE A 11 4.17 5.49 -5.40
C ILE A 11 5.70 5.49 -5.26
N ARG A 12 6.41 4.70 -6.08
CA ARG A 12 7.88 4.70 -6.06
C ARG A 12 8.45 6.05 -6.51
N GLU A 13 7.94 6.61 -7.61
CA GLU A 13 8.42 7.87 -8.17
C GLU A 13 8.21 9.04 -7.20
N ASP A 14 7.06 9.05 -6.49
CA ASP A 14 6.70 10.16 -5.62
C ASP A 14 7.27 10.07 -4.20
N PHE A 15 7.41 8.85 -3.64
CA PHE A 15 7.66 8.68 -2.20
C PHE A 15 8.94 7.90 -1.84
N TYR A 16 9.56 7.18 -2.78
CA TYR A 16 10.63 6.23 -2.47
C TYR A 16 11.85 6.87 -1.79
N GLU A 17 12.25 8.07 -2.19
CA GLU A 17 13.39 8.76 -1.56
C GLU A 17 13.13 9.01 -0.08
N ARG A 18 11.95 9.57 0.25
CA ARG A 18 11.54 9.84 1.63
C ARG A 18 11.38 8.57 2.43
N ASP A 19 10.75 7.56 1.85
CA ASP A 19 10.52 6.27 2.50
C ASP A 19 11.84 5.54 2.78
N SER A 20 12.81 5.65 1.87
CA SER A 20 14.14 5.07 2.04
C SER A 20 14.92 5.74 3.17
N ILE A 21 14.80 7.07 3.32
CA ILE A 21 15.40 7.81 4.43
C ILE A 21 14.74 7.45 5.76
N ARG A 22 13.41 7.37 5.79
CA ARG A 22 12.63 7.00 6.99
C ARG A 22 12.87 5.55 7.42
N GLY A 23 13.13 4.67 6.46
CA GLY A 23 13.41 3.26 6.67
C GLY A 23 12.17 2.38 6.78
N LEU A 24 12.37 1.07 6.63
CA LEU A 24 11.30 0.07 6.54
C LEU A 24 10.40 0.04 7.78
N TYR A 25 10.98 -0.01 8.98
CA TYR A 25 10.18 -0.16 10.21
C TYR A 25 9.29 1.06 10.47
N ALA A 26 9.82 2.26 10.32
CA ALA A 26 9.03 3.47 10.47
C ALA A 26 7.97 3.59 9.36
N THR A 27 8.29 3.18 8.12
CA THR A 27 7.30 3.09 7.04
C THR A 27 6.18 2.10 7.36
N PHE A 28 6.52 0.96 7.98
CA PHE A 28 5.54 -0.02 8.44
C PHE A 28 4.66 0.53 9.58
N THR A 29 5.20 1.39 10.45
CA THR A 29 4.38 2.06 11.47
C THR A 29 3.28 2.92 10.85
N TRP A 30 3.61 3.73 9.83
CA TRP A 30 2.62 4.53 9.10
C TRP A 30 1.58 3.66 8.38
N PHE A 31 1.99 2.54 7.79
CA PHE A 31 1.04 1.58 7.24
C PHE A 31 0.04 1.06 8.29
N VAL A 32 0.51 0.77 9.52
CA VAL A 32 -0.37 0.31 10.61
C VAL A 32 -1.29 1.42 11.10
N GLU A 33 -0.84 2.67 11.07
CA GLU A 33 -1.65 3.86 11.38
C GLU A 33 -2.85 3.96 10.43
N GLU A 34 -2.65 3.90 9.11
CA GLU A 34 -3.77 3.97 8.16
C GLU A 34 -4.71 2.77 8.26
N VAL A 35 -4.21 1.59 8.65
CA VAL A 35 -5.08 0.45 8.94
C VAL A 35 -5.99 0.75 10.14
N GLY A 36 -5.49 1.52 11.11
CA GLY A 36 -6.27 2.04 12.24
C GLY A 36 -7.33 3.06 11.80
N GLU A 37 -6.96 4.00 10.93
CA GLU A 37 -7.90 5.00 10.38
C GLU A 37 -9.00 4.32 9.56
N LEU A 38 -8.64 3.35 8.71
CA LEU A 38 -9.58 2.52 7.97
C LEU A 38 -10.54 1.78 8.92
N ALA A 39 -10.03 1.22 10.02
CA ALA A 39 -10.87 0.52 11.00
C ALA A 39 -11.90 1.47 11.63
N ASP A 40 -11.49 2.68 11.99
CA ASP A 40 -12.39 3.72 12.54
C ASP A 40 -13.44 4.17 11.52
N ALA A 41 -13.03 4.40 10.27
CA ALA A 41 -13.95 4.74 9.17
C ALA A 41 -15.01 3.67 8.94
N VAL A 42 -14.61 2.39 8.97
CA VAL A 42 -15.51 1.23 8.85
C VAL A 42 -16.48 1.16 10.03
N ILE A 43 -16.01 1.35 11.27
CA ILE A 43 -16.86 1.34 12.48
C ILE A 43 -17.92 2.44 12.40
N LYS A 44 -17.54 3.62 11.89
CA LYS A 44 -18.44 4.77 11.70
C LYS A 44 -19.35 4.63 10.49
N MET A 45 -19.11 3.65 9.62
CA MET A 45 -19.79 3.46 8.33
C MET A 45 -19.74 4.72 7.45
N ASP A 46 -18.68 5.52 7.56
CA ASP A 46 -18.47 6.69 6.73
C ASP A 46 -17.88 6.26 5.39
N ARG A 47 -18.75 6.20 4.37
CA ARG A 47 -18.36 5.74 3.04
C ARG A 47 -17.26 6.58 2.40
N LYS A 48 -17.21 7.88 2.70
CA LYS A 48 -16.20 8.76 2.11
C LYS A 48 -14.85 8.49 2.75
N SER A 49 -14.78 8.44 4.07
CA SER A 49 -13.55 8.08 4.78
C SER A 49 -13.08 6.68 4.41
N ILE A 50 -13.98 5.69 4.32
CA ILE A 50 -13.59 4.33 3.90
C ILE A 50 -12.90 4.33 2.53
N GLU A 51 -13.37 5.12 1.57
CA GLU A 51 -12.75 5.19 0.24
C GLU A 51 -11.34 5.80 0.30
N GLU A 52 -11.17 6.85 1.10
CA GLU A 52 -9.89 7.53 1.35
C GLU A 52 -8.89 6.59 2.04
N GLU A 53 -9.28 6.02 3.19
CA GLU A 53 -8.38 5.18 3.97
C GLU A 53 -8.01 3.86 3.26
N VAL A 54 -8.90 3.30 2.43
CA VAL A 54 -8.55 2.13 1.60
C VAL A 54 -7.45 2.48 0.60
N ALA A 55 -7.51 3.67 0.01
CA ALA A 55 -6.48 4.12 -0.92
C ALA A 55 -5.14 4.35 -0.19
N ASP A 56 -5.17 4.93 1.01
CA ASP A 56 -3.96 5.20 1.80
C ASP A 56 -3.32 3.91 2.32
N VAL A 57 -4.10 2.96 2.84
CA VAL A 57 -3.61 1.61 3.18
C VAL A 57 -2.94 0.94 1.99
N PHE A 58 -3.52 1.06 0.79
CA PHE A 58 -2.92 0.50 -0.43
C PHE A 58 -1.62 1.23 -0.80
N ALA A 59 -1.59 2.57 -0.74
CA ALA A 59 -0.41 3.37 -1.03
C ALA A 59 0.77 3.02 -0.10
N TRP A 60 0.54 2.90 1.21
CA TRP A 60 1.59 2.50 2.14
C TRP A 60 2.06 1.06 1.97
N LEU A 61 1.16 0.14 1.61
CA LEU A 61 1.56 -1.21 1.22
C LEU A 61 2.51 -1.16 0.00
N LEU A 62 2.21 -0.31 -0.99
CA LEU A 62 3.06 -0.10 -2.16
C LEU A 62 4.43 0.49 -1.78
N SER A 63 4.48 1.45 -0.85
CA SER A 63 5.73 1.96 -0.27
C SER A 63 6.57 0.84 0.37
N ILE A 64 5.95 -0.03 1.18
CA ILE A 64 6.64 -1.17 1.82
C ILE A 64 7.25 -2.11 0.77
N VAL A 65 6.47 -2.55 -0.22
CA VAL A 65 6.98 -3.48 -1.24
C VAL A 65 8.05 -2.83 -2.12
N ASN A 66 7.98 -1.51 -2.33
CA ASN A 66 9.02 -0.76 -3.02
C ASN A 66 10.35 -0.78 -2.26
N LEU A 67 10.33 -0.54 -0.93
CA LEU A 67 11.51 -0.64 -0.07
C LEU A 67 12.10 -2.06 -0.04
N LEU A 68 11.23 -3.08 -0.09
CA LEU A 68 11.62 -4.48 -0.13
C LEU A 68 12.04 -4.96 -1.53
N ASN A 69 11.91 -4.12 -2.56
CA ASN A 69 12.12 -4.46 -3.97
C ASN A 69 11.30 -5.69 -4.43
N ILE A 70 10.03 -5.75 -4.03
CA ILE A 70 9.08 -6.80 -4.40
C ILE A 70 8.11 -6.25 -5.46
N ASP A 71 7.93 -6.96 -6.58
CA ASP A 71 6.84 -6.70 -7.52
C ASP A 71 5.53 -7.30 -6.97
N LEU A 72 4.59 -6.44 -6.56
CA LEU A 72 3.36 -6.87 -5.91
C LEU A 72 2.42 -7.59 -6.89
N GLU A 73 2.37 -7.16 -8.14
CA GLU A 73 1.52 -7.77 -9.17
C GLU A 73 1.96 -9.20 -9.49
N GLU A 74 3.27 -9.41 -9.61
CA GLU A 74 3.86 -10.73 -9.79
C GLU A 74 3.65 -11.61 -8.56
N ALA A 75 3.87 -11.08 -7.35
CA ALA A 75 3.63 -11.81 -6.11
C ALA A 75 2.16 -12.26 -5.97
N PHE A 76 1.22 -11.38 -6.27
CA PHE A 76 -0.21 -11.68 -6.29
C PHE A 76 -0.54 -12.73 -7.34
N THR A 77 -0.03 -12.58 -8.57
CA THR A 77 -0.25 -13.51 -9.68
C THR A 77 0.24 -14.92 -9.34
N LYS A 78 1.45 -15.04 -8.77
CA LYS A 78 2.01 -16.32 -8.33
C LYS A 78 1.14 -17.00 -7.28
N LYS A 79 0.62 -16.24 -6.32
CA LYS A 79 -0.14 -16.80 -5.18
C LYS A 79 -1.59 -17.17 -5.52
N TYR A 80 -2.25 -16.37 -6.35
CA TYR A 80 -3.71 -16.48 -6.52
C TYR A 80 -4.17 -16.82 -7.93
N ILE A 81 -3.40 -16.48 -8.96
CA ILE A 81 -3.81 -16.72 -10.37
C ILE A 81 -3.18 -18.02 -10.87
N LYS A 82 -1.86 -18.16 -10.76
CA LYS A 82 -1.12 -19.33 -11.24
C LYS A 82 -0.94 -20.38 -10.14
N ARG A 83 -2.05 -20.75 -9.47
CA ARG A 83 -2.03 -21.89 -8.56
C ARG A 83 -1.60 -23.13 -9.34
N SER A 84 -0.42 -23.65 -9.03
CA SER A 84 0.06 -24.96 -9.50
C SER A 84 -0.49 -26.04 -8.57
#